data_AF-A0A4Z0EB06-F1
#
_entry.id   AF-A0A4Z0EB06-F1
#
_cell.length_a   1.000
_cell.length_b   1.000
_cell.length_c   1.000
_cell.angle_alpha   90.00
_cell.angle_beta   90.00
_cell.angle_gamma   90.00
#
_symmetry.space_group_name_H-M   'P 1'
#
loop_
_entity.id
_entity.type
_entity.pdbx_description
1 polymer ?
#
loop_
_entity_poly.entity_id
_entity_poly.type
_entity_poly.pdbx_seq_one_letter_code
_entity_poly.pdbx_strand_id
1 'polypeptide(L)'
;MLKIALPVVALAAFAATPALALEVTKTATVAASPDKVWNTIGGFCGIGDWHPVVEKCALSDKGGKEERTLSLKGGGTIVEQEQSRDDKKMDYTYTILSGPLPVED
;
A
#
# COMPACT_ATOMS: atom_id res chain seq x y z
N MET A 1 50.05 43.09 9.11
CA MET A 1 49.13 42.65 8.05
C MET A 1 48.84 41.17 8.28
N LEU A 2 47.58 40.89 8.58
CA LEU A 2 47.01 39.62 9.02
C LEU A 2 46.87 38.63 7.85
N LYS A 3 47.19 37.35 8.05
CA LYS A 3 46.72 36.22 7.23
C LYS A 3 46.88 34.92 8.01
N ILE A 4 45.91 34.63 8.87
CA ILE A 4 45.67 33.28 9.38
C ILE A 4 44.71 32.61 8.40
N ALA A 5 45.11 31.47 7.86
CA ALA A 5 44.26 30.61 7.04
C ALA A 5 44.40 29.18 7.54
N LEU A 6 43.32 28.59 8.04
CA LEU A 6 43.14 27.14 8.16
C LEU A 6 41.63 26.84 8.00
N PRO A 7 41.24 25.77 7.29
CA PRO A 7 39.93 25.66 6.66
C PRO A 7 38.87 25.13 7.64
N VAL A 8 37.67 25.69 7.53
CA VAL A 8 36.45 25.14 8.13
C VAL A 8 36.08 23.87 7.37
N VAL A 9 36.18 22.71 8.02
CA VAL A 9 35.55 21.48 7.54
C VAL A 9 34.05 21.64 7.76
N ALA A 10 33.32 21.93 6.68
CA ALA A 10 31.88 21.91 6.70
C ALA A 10 31.41 20.46 6.75
N LEU A 11 31.04 20.00 7.94
CA LEU A 11 30.30 18.75 8.12
C LEU A 11 28.88 18.99 7.59
N ALA A 12 28.61 18.60 6.34
CA ALA A 12 27.27 18.59 5.79
C ALA A 12 26.46 17.52 6.50
N ALA A 13 25.73 17.91 7.55
CA ALA A 13 24.69 17.07 8.11
C ALA A 13 23.61 16.89 7.03
N PHE A 14 23.56 15.69 6.43
CA PHE A 14 22.35 15.22 5.76
C PHE A 14 21.26 15.18 6.82
N ALA A 15 20.49 16.26 6.94
CA ALA A 15 19.24 16.24 7.68
C ALA A 15 18.32 15.27 6.93
N ALA A 16 18.17 14.04 7.45
CA ALA A 16 17.08 13.17 7.07
C ALA A 16 15.79 13.92 7.41
N THR A 17 15.18 14.53 6.40
CA THR A 17 13.85 15.11 6.54
C THR A 17 12.91 13.97 6.92
N PRO A 18 12.05 14.12 7.95
CA PRO A 18 11.05 13.12 8.24
C PRO A 18 10.18 12.94 6.98
N ALA A 19 10.04 11.69 6.53
CA ALA A 19 9.05 11.33 5.55
C ALA A 19 7.68 11.69 6.11
N LEU A 20 7.10 12.83 5.68
CA LEU A 20 5.72 13.14 5.97
C LEU A 20 4.88 12.15 5.17
N ALA A 21 4.32 11.13 5.84
CA ALA A 21 3.38 10.22 5.22
C ALA A 21 2.17 11.02 4.74
N LEU A 22 1.84 10.88 3.45
CA LEU A 22 0.64 11.48 2.88
C LEU A 22 -0.54 10.53 3.07
N GLU A 23 -1.54 10.95 3.83
CA GLU A 23 -2.79 10.20 3.96
C GLU A 23 -3.82 10.69 2.94
N VAL A 24 -4.46 9.75 2.23
CA VAL A 24 -5.50 10.05 1.23
C VAL A 24 -6.74 9.21 1.51
N THR A 25 -7.88 9.88 1.72
CA THR A 25 -9.19 9.24 1.85
C THR A 25 -10.04 9.47 0.61
N LYS A 26 -10.65 8.40 0.09
CA LYS A 26 -11.59 8.44 -1.05
C LYS A 26 -12.91 7.81 -0.63
N THR A 27 -14.01 8.36 -1.13
CA THR A 27 -15.36 7.84 -0.87
C THR A 27 -16.16 7.90 -2.16
N ALA A 28 -16.98 6.87 -2.40
CA ALA A 28 -17.89 6.79 -3.53
C ALA A 28 -19.25 6.25 -3.08
N THR A 29 -20.33 6.83 -3.59
CA THR A 29 -21.69 6.36 -3.33
C THR A 29 -22.07 5.28 -4.34
N VAL A 30 -22.52 4.13 -3.86
CA VAL A 30 -22.96 3.00 -4.69
C VAL A 30 -24.44 2.73 -4.44
N ALA A 31 -25.25 2.65 -5.49
CA ALA A 31 -26.69 2.36 -5.42
C ALA A 31 -26.95 0.84 -5.22
N ALA A 32 -26.51 0.30 -4.10
CA ALA A 32 -26.69 -1.10 -3.70
C ALA A 32 -26.75 -1.22 -2.16
N SER A 33 -27.24 -2.34 -1.65
CA SER A 33 -27.18 -2.62 -0.21
C SER A 33 -25.73 -2.87 0.23
N PRO A 34 -25.37 -2.55 1.50
CA PRO A 34 -24.04 -2.84 2.05
C PRO A 34 -23.63 -4.31 1.86
N ASP A 35 -24.53 -5.26 2.13
CA ASP A 35 -24.26 -6.69 1.95
C ASP A 35 -23.88 -7.04 0.51
N LYS A 36 -24.56 -6.45 -0.48
CA LYS A 36 -24.26 -6.69 -1.90
C LYS A 36 -22.89 -6.11 -2.27
N VAL A 37 -22.56 -4.94 -1.74
CA VAL A 37 -21.23 -4.32 -1.95
C VAL A 37 -20.16 -5.17 -1.30
N TRP A 38 -20.31 -5.55 -0.04
CA TRP A 38 -19.32 -6.36 0.69
C TRP A 38 -19.11 -7.74 0.06
N ASN A 39 -20.17 -8.40 -0.39
CA ASN A 39 -20.05 -9.66 -1.15
C ASN A 39 -19.26 -9.49 -2.46
N THR A 40 -19.19 -8.28 -3.02
CA THR A 40 -18.45 -7.99 -4.26
C THR A 40 -17.00 -7.59 -3.98
N ILE A 41 -16.74 -6.75 -2.97
CA ILE A 41 -15.41 -6.13 -2.76
C ILE A 41 -14.66 -6.63 -1.52
N GLY A 42 -15.37 -7.30 -0.60
CA GLY A 42 -14.90 -7.63 0.73
C GLY A 42 -13.95 -8.81 0.77
N GLY A 43 -14.01 -9.72 -0.20
CA GLY A 43 -13.02 -10.79 -0.32
C GLY A 43 -11.64 -10.23 -0.69
N PHE A 44 -10.58 -10.64 0.02
CA PHE A 44 -9.25 -10.07 -0.17
C PHE A 44 -8.73 -10.24 -1.61
N CYS A 45 -8.96 -11.41 -2.23
CA CYS A 45 -8.69 -11.61 -3.67
C CYS A 45 -9.87 -11.27 -4.60
N GLY A 46 -11.03 -10.87 -4.07
CA GLY A 46 -12.18 -10.42 -4.87
C GLY A 46 -11.88 -9.16 -5.69
N ILE A 47 -10.78 -8.44 -5.39
CA ILE A 47 -10.27 -7.33 -6.21
C ILE A 47 -10.06 -7.71 -7.68
N GLY A 48 -9.76 -8.98 -7.99
CA GLY A 48 -9.66 -9.47 -9.36
C GLY A 48 -10.96 -9.38 -10.16
N ASP A 49 -12.11 -9.39 -9.49
CA ASP A 49 -13.42 -9.40 -10.13
C ASP A 49 -13.93 -7.99 -10.47
N TRP A 50 -13.51 -6.96 -9.72
CA TRP A 50 -14.04 -5.61 -9.86
C TRP A 50 -12.99 -4.56 -10.29
N HIS A 51 -11.69 -4.77 -10.02
CA HIS A 51 -10.68 -3.77 -10.34
C HIS A 51 -10.12 -3.97 -11.76
N PRO A 52 -10.27 -2.98 -12.67
CA PRO A 52 -10.02 -3.20 -14.10
C PRO A 52 -8.56 -3.49 -14.45
N VAL A 53 -7.60 -3.06 -13.62
CA VAL A 53 -6.15 -3.26 -13.84
C VAL A 53 -5.65 -4.59 -13.30
N VAL A 54 -6.39 -5.28 -12.42
CA VAL A 54 -5.96 -6.59 -11.92
C VAL A 54 -6.24 -7.65 -12.98
N GLU A 55 -5.20 -8.40 -13.36
CA GLU A 55 -5.30 -9.52 -14.29
C GLU A 55 -5.48 -10.85 -13.55
N LYS A 56 -4.80 -11.00 -12.41
CA LYS A 56 -4.88 -12.19 -11.57
C LYS A 56 -4.63 -11.84 -10.11
N CYS A 57 -5.33 -12.51 -9.20
CA CYS A 57 -5.04 -12.51 -7.77
C CYS A 57 -4.75 -13.95 -7.32
N ALA A 58 -3.72 -14.14 -6.51
CA ALA A 58 -3.39 -15.43 -5.91
C ALA A 58 -3.16 -15.25 -4.40
N LEU A 59 -3.91 -16.00 -3.60
CA LEU A 59 -3.73 -16.05 -2.15
C LEU A 59 -2.58 -17.00 -1.78
N SER A 60 -1.91 -16.69 -0.69
CA SER A 60 -0.93 -17.53 -0.03
C SER A 60 -0.97 -17.27 1.48
N ASP A 61 -0.56 -18.26 2.27
CA ASP A 61 -0.31 -18.07 3.69
C ASP A 61 1.20 -17.99 3.92
N LYS A 62 1.66 -16.93 4.57
CA LYS A 62 3.05 -16.82 5.05
C LYS A 62 3.06 -16.54 6.54
N GLY A 63 3.38 -17.57 7.31
CA GLY A 63 3.52 -17.45 8.76
C GLY A 63 2.18 -17.18 9.45
N GLY A 64 1.08 -17.75 8.95
CA GLY A 64 -0.26 -17.57 9.50
C GLY A 64 -0.90 -16.23 9.15
N LYS A 65 -0.33 -15.51 8.17
CA LYS A 65 -0.87 -14.27 7.62
C LYS A 65 -1.25 -14.48 6.17
N GLU A 66 -2.46 -14.05 5.81
CA GLU A 66 -2.94 -14.10 4.44
C GLU A 66 -2.25 -13.01 3.60
N GLU A 67 -1.55 -13.45 2.55
CA GLU A 67 -0.93 -12.60 1.55
C GLU A 67 -1.62 -12.80 0.20
N ARG A 68 -1.72 -11.74 -0.59
CA ARG A 68 -2.13 -11.82 -1.99
C ARG A 68 -1.02 -11.33 -2.91
N THR A 69 -0.90 -11.99 -4.06
CA THR A 69 -0.10 -11.53 -5.19
C THR A 69 -1.03 -11.09 -6.30
N LEU A 70 -0.95 -9.80 -6.68
CA LEU A 70 -1.70 -9.21 -7.79
C LEU A 70 -0.81 -9.11 -9.02
N SER A 71 -1.20 -9.77 -10.12
CA SER A 71 -0.63 -9.52 -11.44
C SER A 71 -1.44 -8.42 -12.12
N LEU A 72 -0.76 -7.39 -12.64
CA LEU A 72 -1.41 -6.23 -13.25
C LEU A 72 -1.37 -6.31 -14.78
N LYS A 73 -2.45 -5.86 -15.41
CA LYS A 73 -2.50 -5.65 -16.86
C LYS A 73 -1.44 -4.62 -17.25
N GLY A 74 -0.65 -4.93 -18.27
CA GLY A 74 0.49 -4.09 -18.67
C GLY A 74 1.79 -4.40 -17.92
N GLY A 75 1.76 -5.40 -17.02
CA GLY A 75 2.93 -5.89 -16.29
C GLY A 75 3.07 -5.29 -14.89
N GLY A 76 4.01 -5.87 -14.14
CA GLY A 76 4.20 -5.57 -12.72
C GLY A 76 3.42 -6.51 -11.81
N THR A 77 3.84 -6.54 -10.56
CA THR A 77 3.24 -7.38 -9.51
C THR A 77 3.24 -6.63 -8.21
N ILE A 78 2.16 -6.75 -7.46
CA ILE A 78 2.03 -6.21 -6.10
C ILE A 78 1.85 -7.40 -5.16
N VAL A 79 2.60 -7.41 -4.06
CA VAL A 79 2.41 -8.35 -2.96
C VAL A 79 1.88 -7.58 -1.76
N GLU A 80 0.76 -8.00 -1.22
CA GLU A 80 0.10 -7.37 -0.08
C GLU A 80 -0.22 -8.40 1.00
N GLN A 81 -0.28 -7.95 2.25
CA GLN A 81 -0.63 -8.77 3.41
C GLN A 81 -1.86 -8.19 4.10
N GLU A 82 -2.87 -9.01 4.35
CA GLU A 82 -4.03 -8.62 5.15
C GLU A 82 -3.60 -8.40 6.61
N GLN A 83 -3.91 -7.22 7.15
CA GLN A 83 -3.55 -6.85 8.52
C GLN A 83 -4.71 -7.04 9.49
N SER A 84 -5.93 -6.76 9.04
CA SER A 84 -7.14 -6.94 9.84
C SER A 84 -8.36 -7.12 8.95
N ARG A 85 -9.38 -7.80 9.49
CA ARG A 85 -10.68 -8.02 8.85
C ARG A 85 -11.79 -8.04 9.91
N ASP A 86 -12.87 -7.32 9.65
CA ASP A 86 -14.10 -7.37 10.44
C ASP A 86 -15.31 -7.41 9.49
N ASP A 87 -15.82 -8.60 9.20
CA ASP A 87 -16.94 -8.78 8.27
C ASP A 87 -18.26 -8.19 8.81
N LYS A 88 -18.39 -7.96 10.13
CA LYS A 88 -19.58 -7.30 10.70
C LYS A 88 -19.56 -5.81 10.43
N LYS A 89 -18.36 -5.20 10.45
CA LYS A 89 -18.16 -3.80 10.08
C LYS A 89 -17.97 -3.60 8.57
N MET A 90 -17.78 -4.70 7.82
CA MET A 90 -17.49 -4.68 6.38
C MET A 90 -16.23 -3.88 6.07
N ASP A 91 -15.17 -4.13 6.84
CA ASP A 91 -13.85 -3.51 6.64
C ASP A 91 -12.71 -4.54 6.67
N TYR A 92 -11.62 -4.19 6.00
CA TYR A 92 -10.32 -4.84 6.13
C TYR A 92 -9.21 -3.83 5.85
N THR A 93 -8.01 -4.09 6.34
CA THR A 93 -6.80 -3.31 6.06
C THR A 93 -5.69 -4.21 5.54
N TYR A 94 -4.77 -3.63 4.76
CA TYR A 94 -3.64 -4.36 4.22
C TYR A 94 -2.42 -3.45 4.05
N THR A 95 -1.25 -4.08 4.00
CA THR A 95 0.05 -3.44 3.74
C THR A 95 0.57 -3.93 2.39
N ILE A 96 1.15 -3.03 1.59
CA ILE A 96 1.92 -3.42 0.40
C ILE A 96 3.32 -3.84 0.87
N LEU A 97 3.66 -5.10 0.66
CA LEU A 97 4.97 -5.65 0.98
C LEU A 97 6.01 -5.40 -0.12
N SER A 98 5.56 -5.39 -1.38
CA SER A 98 6.41 -5.06 -2.52
C SER A 98 5.57 -4.73 -3.75
N GLY A 99 6.11 -3.88 -4.63
CA GLY A 99 5.48 -3.57 -5.91
C GLY A 99 6.15 -2.40 -6.63
N PRO A 100 5.64 -2.04 -7.83
CA PRO A 100 6.19 -0.94 -8.63
C PRO A 100 5.70 0.45 -8.21
N LEU A 101 4.74 0.54 -7.28
CA LEU A 101 4.18 1.81 -6.82
C LEU A 101 5.13 2.48 -5.83
N PRO A 102 5.33 3.81 -5.89
CA PRO A 102 6.22 4.54 -4.99
C PRO A 102 5.55 4.80 -3.64
N VAL A 103 5.22 3.73 -2.92
CA VAL A 103 4.57 3.75 -1.58
C VAL A 103 5.32 2.82 -0.64
N GLU A 104 5.45 3.23 0.62
CA GLU A 104 6.02 2.46 1.73
C GLU A 104 5.16 2.69 2.98
N ASP A 105 5.08 1.69 3.86
CA ASP A 105 4.40 1.75 5.17
C ASP A 105 5.29 2.41 6.25
#